data_AF-A0A2H3J5H4-F1
#
_entry.id   AF-A0A2H3J5H4-F1
#
_cell.length_a   1.000
_cell.length_b   1.000
_cell.length_c   1.000
_cell.angle_alpha   90.00
_cell.angle_beta   90.00
_cell.angle_gamma   90.00
#
_symmetry.space_group_name_H-M   'P 1'
#
loop_
_entity.id
_entity.type
_entity.pdbx_description
1 polymer ?
#
loop_
_entity_poly.entity_id
_entity_poly.type
_entity_poly.pdbx_seq_one_letter_code
_entity_poly.pdbx_strand_id
1 'polypeptide(L)'
;MRATDIRRSDMPGPKVYNIWWGDRELPKQKGIIQYSMSPFRQRATHNILRNWLFNGYRRLSGQVGYWIVPFGIMYGTYTWAKRYDVWQNSKEGHLALHGEHGEH
;
A
#
# COMPACT_ATOMS: atom_id res chain seq x y z
N MET A 1 3.83 -41.82 -39.96
CA MET A 1 4.69 -40.68 -39.60
C MET A 1 4.27 -40.20 -38.22
N ARG A 2 5.15 -40.26 -37.21
CA ARG A 2 4.86 -39.67 -35.89
C ARG A 2 4.87 -38.15 -36.05
N ALA A 3 3.90 -37.45 -35.47
CA ALA A 3 3.93 -35.99 -35.43
C ALA A 3 5.23 -35.56 -34.74
N THR A 4 6.10 -34.89 -35.50
CA THR A 4 7.34 -34.30 -34.97
C THR A 4 6.96 -33.21 -33.98
N ASP A 5 7.63 -33.21 -32.82
CA ASP A 5 7.39 -32.25 -31.75
C ASP A 5 7.48 -30.80 -32.25
N ILE A 6 6.75 -29.89 -31.62
CA ILE A 6 6.74 -28.46 -32.00
C ILE A 6 8.18 -27.94 -31.84
N ARG A 7 8.77 -27.42 -32.93
CA ARG A 7 10.11 -26.83 -32.92
C ARG A 7 10.11 -25.63 -31.96
N ARG A 8 10.58 -25.85 -30.73
CA ARG A 8 10.85 -24.77 -29.78
C ARG A 8 12.13 -24.07 -30.24
N SER A 9 12.08 -22.73 -30.31
CA SER A 9 13.18 -21.92 -30.83
C SER A 9 14.45 -21.98 -29.96
N ASP A 10 14.34 -22.42 -28.71
CA ASP A 10 15.39 -22.34 -27.69
C ASP A 10 15.70 -23.69 -27.03
N MET A 11 16.91 -23.80 -26.47
CA MET A 11 17.30 -24.89 -25.57
C MET A 11 16.38 -24.90 -24.33
N PRO A 12 16.01 -26.08 -23.78
CA PRO A 12 15.18 -26.15 -22.59
C PRO A 12 15.79 -25.38 -21.42
N GLY A 13 15.14 -24.29 -21.02
CA GLY A 13 15.51 -23.48 -19.85
C GLY A 13 14.98 -24.07 -18.53
N PRO A 14 15.42 -23.54 -17.38
CA PRO A 14 14.85 -23.89 -16.08
C PRO A 14 13.37 -23.47 -16.00
N LYS A 15 12.61 -24.10 -15.10
CA LYS A 15 11.21 -23.70 -14.85
C LYS A 15 11.16 -22.29 -14.28
N VAL A 16 10.23 -21.48 -14.77
CA VAL A 16 10.03 -20.09 -14.35
C VAL A 16 8.55 -19.82 -14.07
N TYR A 17 8.26 -18.89 -13.17
CA TYR A 17 6.89 -18.47 -12.88
C TYR A 17 6.44 -17.26 -13.71
N ASN A 18 7.34 -16.67 -14.49
CA ASN A 18 7.06 -15.63 -15.46
C ASN A 18 7.09 -16.25 -16.86
N ILE A 19 5.92 -16.44 -17.45
CA ILE A 19 5.71 -17.21 -18.68
C ILE A 19 5.29 -16.31 -19.85
N TRP A 20 5.31 -16.85 -21.07
CA TRP A 20 4.97 -16.11 -22.28
C TRP A 20 3.50 -16.27 -22.70
N TRP A 21 3.05 -15.42 -23.63
CA TRP A 21 1.73 -15.54 -24.24
C TRP A 21 1.53 -16.92 -24.87
N GLY A 22 0.42 -17.58 -24.51
CA GLY A 22 0.06 -18.91 -25.02
C GLY A 22 0.66 -20.08 -24.23
N ASP A 23 1.42 -19.80 -23.16
CA ASP A 23 1.92 -20.83 -22.25
C ASP A 23 0.77 -21.52 -21.50
N ARG A 24 0.91 -22.83 -21.31
CA ARG A 24 -0.09 -23.75 -20.73
C ARG A 24 0.20 -24.09 -19.27
N GLU A 25 1.23 -23.51 -18.67
CA GLU A 25 1.57 -23.71 -17.26
C GLU A 25 0.56 -23.04 -16.30
N LEU A 26 -0.25 -22.08 -16.77
CA LEU A 26 -1.34 -21.49 -15.98
C LEU A 26 -2.46 -22.49 -15.68
N PRO A 27 -3.21 -22.27 -14.59
CA PRO A 27 -4.45 -23.00 -14.34
C PRO A 27 -5.37 -22.98 -15.57
N LYS A 28 -5.87 -24.15 -15.96
CA LYS A 28 -6.78 -24.29 -17.10
C LYS A 28 -8.08 -23.54 -16.82
N GLN A 29 -8.42 -22.57 -17.66
CA GLN A 29 -9.66 -21.81 -17.58
C GLN A 29 -10.64 -22.33 -18.64
N LYS A 30 -11.86 -22.68 -18.23
CA LYS A 30 -12.94 -23.11 -19.12
C LYS A 30 -14.26 -22.49 -18.68
N GLY A 31 -15.04 -21.98 -19.63
CA GLY A 31 -16.37 -21.41 -19.36
C GLY A 31 -16.41 -19.95 -18.91
N ILE A 32 -15.27 -19.24 -18.93
CA ILE A 32 -15.21 -17.81 -18.64
C ILE A 32 -15.39 -17.04 -19.95
N ILE A 33 -16.42 -16.18 -20.02
CA ILE A 33 -16.68 -15.33 -21.18
C ILE A 33 -16.48 -13.87 -20.76
N GLN A 34 -15.64 -13.15 -21.49
CA GLN A 34 -15.33 -11.75 -21.21
C GLN A 34 -15.81 -10.87 -22.38
N TYR A 35 -16.48 -9.78 -22.03
CA TYR A 35 -16.95 -8.77 -22.99
C TYR A 35 -16.26 -7.44 -22.72
N SER A 36 -15.94 -6.71 -23.77
CA SER A 36 -15.35 -5.37 -23.69
C SER A 36 -15.85 -4.50 -24.83
N MET A 37 -16.04 -3.21 -24.59
CA MET A 37 -16.33 -2.22 -25.64
C MET A 37 -15.06 -1.49 -26.06
N SER A 38 -14.95 -1.16 -27.35
CA SER A 38 -13.84 -0.33 -27.87
C SER A 38 -13.74 0.99 -27.09
N PRO A 39 -12.54 1.43 -26.67
CA PRO A 39 -12.36 2.71 -25.97
C PRO A 39 -12.86 3.92 -26.76
N PHE A 40 -12.80 3.87 -28.10
CA PHE A 40 -13.32 4.92 -28.98
C PHE A 40 -14.85 5.05 -28.97
N ARG A 41 -15.55 4.07 -28.38
CA ARG A 41 -17.02 4.09 -28.19
C ARG A 41 -17.40 4.44 -26.75
N GLN A 42 -16.44 4.72 -25.87
CA GLN A 42 -16.67 5.05 -24.47
C GLN A 42 -16.28 6.50 -24.17
N ARG A 43 -16.89 7.07 -23.12
CA ARG A 43 -16.50 8.38 -22.59
C ARG A 43 -15.39 8.18 -21.55
N ALA A 44 -14.18 8.65 -21.83
CA ALA A 44 -12.99 8.37 -21.02
C ALA A 44 -13.09 8.80 -19.54
N THR A 45 -13.71 9.94 -19.25
CA THR A 45 -13.77 10.55 -17.90
C THR A 45 -15.17 10.57 -17.31
N HIS A 46 -16.08 9.73 -17.80
CA HIS A 46 -17.46 9.74 -17.34
C HIS A 46 -17.53 9.45 -15.82
N ASN A 47 -18.20 10.35 -15.08
CA ASN A 47 -18.37 10.30 -13.62
C ASN A 47 -17.05 10.28 -12.82
N ILE A 48 -15.94 10.76 -13.36
CA ILE A 48 -14.65 10.72 -12.65
C ILE A 48 -14.73 11.37 -11.26
N LEU A 49 -15.32 12.56 -11.14
CA LEU A 49 -15.44 13.29 -9.86
C LEU A 49 -16.37 12.58 -8.88
N ARG A 50 -17.58 12.22 -9.34
CA ARG A 50 -18.57 11.51 -8.53
C ARG A 50 -18.01 10.19 -8.01
N ASN A 51 -17.41 9.40 -8.89
CA ASN A 51 -16.86 8.09 -8.53
C ASN A 51 -15.63 8.26 -7.63
N TRP A 52 -14.76 9.23 -7.89
CA TRP A 52 -13.60 9.50 -7.04
C TRP A 52 -14.03 9.90 -5.63
N LEU A 53 -15.03 10.75 -5.47
CA LEU A 53 -15.50 11.16 -4.14
C LEU A 53 -16.03 9.96 -3.33
N PHE A 54 -16.99 9.22 -3.88
CA PHE A 54 -17.65 8.14 -3.13
C PHE A 54 -16.76 6.90 -2.98
N ASN A 55 -16.07 6.47 -4.05
CA ASN A 55 -15.18 5.32 -3.96
C ASN A 55 -13.87 5.67 -3.25
N GLY A 56 -13.37 6.89 -3.40
CA GLY A 56 -12.20 7.38 -2.68
C GLY A 56 -12.47 7.37 -1.19
N TYR A 57 -13.57 7.98 -0.73
CA TYR A 57 -13.98 7.93 0.67
C TYR A 57 -14.12 6.49 1.18
N ARG A 58 -14.87 5.63 0.46
CA ARG A 58 -15.05 4.21 0.84
C ARG A 58 -13.72 3.45 0.97
N ARG A 59 -12.76 3.72 0.09
CA ARG A 59 -11.44 3.08 0.12
C ARG A 59 -10.58 3.61 1.25
N LEU A 60 -10.60 4.92 1.48
CA LEU A 60 -9.85 5.56 2.56
C LEU A 60 -10.38 5.12 3.92
N SER A 61 -11.70 5.13 4.13
CA SER A 61 -12.31 4.76 5.41
C SER A 61 -11.97 3.34 5.85
N GLY A 62 -11.93 2.37 4.92
CA GLY A 62 -11.51 0.99 5.22
C GLY A 62 -10.04 0.86 5.63
N GLN A 63 -9.22 1.86 5.36
CA GLN A 63 -7.79 1.87 5.71
C GLN A 63 -7.46 2.83 6.85
N VAL A 64 -8.39 3.71 7.25
CA VAL A 64 -8.18 4.72 8.31
C VAL A 64 -7.57 4.11 9.57
N GLY A 65 -8.10 2.98 10.05
CA GLY A 65 -7.61 2.34 11.27
C GLY A 65 -6.12 1.98 11.23
N TYR A 66 -5.60 1.55 10.07
CA TYR A 66 -4.21 1.10 9.96
C TYR A 66 -3.19 2.24 10.03
N TRP A 67 -3.53 3.43 9.57
CA TRP A 67 -2.61 4.56 9.59
C TRP A 67 -2.92 5.55 10.72
N ILE A 68 -4.18 5.77 11.09
CA ILE A 68 -4.52 6.76 12.12
C ILE A 68 -3.92 6.40 13.49
N VAL A 69 -3.83 5.10 13.81
CA VAL A 69 -3.26 4.61 15.06
C VAL A 69 -1.77 4.93 15.17
N PRO A 70 -0.88 4.50 14.25
CA PRO A 70 0.53 4.85 14.34
C PRO A 70 0.77 6.36 14.21
N PHE A 71 0.02 7.08 13.37
CA PHE A 71 0.14 8.55 13.30
C PHE A 71 -0.26 9.22 14.61
N GLY A 72 -1.34 8.77 15.26
CA GLY A 72 -1.80 9.29 16.55
C GLY A 72 -0.77 9.06 17.65
N ILE A 73 -0.18 7.86 17.72
CA ILE A 73 0.90 7.55 18.67
C ILE A 73 2.11 8.44 18.42
N MET A 74 2.60 8.51 17.17
CA MET A 74 3.79 9.31 16.86
C MET A 74 3.58 10.79 17.17
N TYR A 75 2.43 11.36 16.77
CA TYR A 75 2.12 12.76 17.03
C TYR A 75 1.91 13.04 18.53
N GLY A 76 1.25 12.13 19.25
CA GLY A 76 1.08 12.21 20.70
C GLY A 76 2.41 12.22 21.43
N THR A 77 3.30 11.26 21.14
CA THR A 77 4.64 11.20 21.73
C THR A 77 5.47 12.44 21.39
N TYR A 78 5.44 12.88 20.13
CA TYR A 78 6.17 14.08 19.70
C TYR A 78 5.71 15.34 20.45
N THR A 79 4.40 15.55 20.57
CA THR A 79 3.86 16.73 21.25
C THR A 79 4.13 16.72 22.75
N TRP A 80 4.08 15.55 23.40
CA TRP A 80 4.48 15.39 24.79
C TRP A 80 5.98 15.70 24.97
N ALA A 81 6.85 15.04 24.19
CA ALA A 81 8.29 15.20 24.30
C ALA A 81 8.72 16.67 24.11
N LYS A 82 8.13 17.36 23.14
CA LYS A 82 8.41 18.79 22.89
C LYS A 82 7.99 19.68 24.06
N ARG A 83 6.84 19.41 24.68
CA ARG A 83 6.39 20.18 25.86
C ARG A 83 7.28 19.91 27.06
N TYR A 84 7.65 18.64 27.27
CA TYR A 84 8.53 18.24 28.35
C TYR A 84 9.93 18.87 28.23
N ASP A 85 10.51 18.85 27.03
CA ASP A 85 11.79 19.50 26.74
C ASP A 85 11.77 21.02 27.02
N VAL A 86 10.70 21.71 26.61
CA VAL A 86 10.53 23.15 26.92
C VAL A 86 10.39 23.40 28.42
N TRP A 87 9.63 22.56 29.13
CA TRP A 87 9.51 22.66 30.59
C TRP A 87 10.84 22.41 31.29
N GLN A 88 11.59 21.39 30.87
CA GLN A 88 12.91 21.06 31.42
C GLN A 88 13.89 22.23 31.30
N ASN A 89 13.88 22.94 30.17
CA ASN A 89 14.71 24.13 29.94
C ASN A 89 14.13 25.43 30.54
N SER A 90 13.00 25.36 31.25
CA SER A 90 12.40 26.51 31.93
C SER A 90 12.98 26.68 33.34
N LYS A 91 12.80 27.87 33.93
CA LYS A 91 13.25 28.14 35.31
C LYS A 91 12.61 27.18 36.32
N GLU A 92 11.33 26.88 36.15
CA GLU A 92 10.58 25.96 37.02
C GLU A 92 11.11 24.53 36.88
N GLY A 93 11.39 24.10 35.65
CA GLY A 93 11.98 22.78 35.38
C GLY A 93 13.37 22.64 36.00
N HIS A 94 14.23 23.66 35.85
CA HIS A 94 15.54 23.66 36.50
C HIS A 94 15.41 23.60 38.04
N LEU A 95 14.50 24.35 38.65
CA LEU A 95 14.28 24.30 40.11
C LEU A 95 13.79 22.92 40.58
N ALA A 96 12.85 22.30 39.86
CA ALA A 96 12.30 20.99 40.18
C ALA A 96 13.34 19.87 40.00
N LEU A 97 14.11 19.89 38.89
CA LEU A 97 15.13 18.89 38.57
C LEU A 97 16.41 19.05 39.42
N HIS A 98 16.81 20.27 39.75
CA HIS A 98 17.93 20.50 40.68
C HIS A 98 17.55 20.17 42.13
N GLY A 99 16.27 20.28 42.51
CA GLY A 99 15.78 19.85 43.83
C GLY A 99 15.86 18.35 44.06
N GLU A 100 15.63 17.53 43.02
CA GLU A 100 15.77 16.06 43.10
C GLU A 100 17.23 15.57 43.18
N HIS A 101 18.20 16.34 42.71
CA HIS A 101 19.63 15.98 42.77
C HIS A 101 20.35 16.51 44.04
N GLY A 102 19.65 17.23 44.93
CA GLY A 102 20.23 17.85 46.13
C GLY A 102 20.00 17.09 47.45
N GLU A 103 19.30 15.96 47.43
CA GLU A 103 19.13 15.09 48.61
C GLU A 103 20.09 13.89 48.55
N HIS A 104 21.35 14.16 48.90
CA HIS A 104 22.34 13.17 49.36
C HIS A 104 23.11 13.76 50.54
#